data_AF-A0AAU4NC79-F1
#
_entry.id   AF-A0AAU4NC79-F1
#
_cell.length_a   1.000
_cell.length_b   1.000
_cell.length_c   1.000
_cell.angle_alpha   90.00
_cell.angle_beta   90.00
_cell.angle_gamma   90.00
#
_symmetry.space_group_name_H-M   'P 1'
#
loop_
_entity.id
_entity.type
_entity.pdbx_description
1 polymer ?
#
loop_
_entity_poly.entity_id
_entity_poly.type
_entity_poly.pdbx_seq_one_letter_code
_entity_poly.pdbx_strand_id
1 'polypeptide(L)'
;MSDLQARQRFLVQQKLTLMGNRYVVTVAEPDGSEGEVVAFAEQKRLAFRERVTFYTDDSRRQVLFAFKARQVLDVGATYDVTDASENVIGLFRKNFAASLLRSTWHLQQPGAVESAGKERNMFVAVLRRVWNVIPFTDWLPFAWPYHFDFTAGDREVMSVNKRFGLRDSYVLDILSPDVDRRLAMAQAVGLDALQSR
;
A
#
# COMPACT_ATOMS: atom_id res chain seq x y z
N MET A 1 19.14 9.28 3.00
CA MET A 1 18.20 8.51 3.85
C MET A 1 17.59 9.33 5.00
N SER A 2 18.33 10.26 5.64
CA SER A 2 17.80 11.10 6.73
C SER A 2 16.55 11.93 6.37
N ASP A 3 16.45 12.44 5.14
CA ASP A 3 15.33 13.32 4.76
C ASP A 3 14.01 12.53 4.55
N LEU A 4 14.09 11.31 4.03
CA LEU A 4 12.89 10.49 3.77
C LEU A 4 12.05 10.28 5.03
N GLN A 5 12.70 9.93 6.15
CA GLN A 5 12.01 9.65 7.41
C GLN A 5 11.43 10.93 8.06
N ALA A 6 11.88 12.12 7.65
CA ALA A 6 11.30 13.38 8.13
C ALA A 6 9.98 13.74 7.43
N ARG A 7 9.72 13.17 6.24
CA ARG A 7 8.51 13.44 5.47
C ARG A 7 7.31 12.68 6.04
N GLN A 8 6.14 13.32 5.97
CA GLN A 8 4.88 12.78 6.51
C GLN A 8 3.86 12.45 5.44
N ARG A 9 3.94 13.05 4.25
CA ARG A 9 2.94 12.87 3.19
C ARG A 9 3.59 12.50 1.87
N PHE A 10 3.03 11.48 1.23
CA PHE A 10 3.47 10.96 -0.04
C PHE A 10 2.31 10.77 -1.01
N LEU A 11 2.60 10.85 -2.31
CA LEU A 11 1.69 10.44 -3.36
C LEU A 11 2.21 9.15 -3.98
N VAL A 12 1.38 8.10 -3.96
CA VAL A 12 1.66 6.82 -4.61
C VAL A 12 0.85 6.77 -5.89
N GLN A 13 1.52 6.85 -7.03
CA GLN A 13 0.88 6.79 -8.34
C GLN A 13 1.08 5.41 -8.96
N GLN A 14 -0.02 4.82 -9.42
CA GLN A 14 0.03 3.60 -10.21
C GLN A 14 -0.01 3.95 -11.70
N LYS A 15 0.91 3.36 -12.46
CA LYS A 15 0.95 3.41 -13.93
C LYS A 15 0.83 1.99 -14.46
N LEU A 16 -0.32 1.70 -15.06
CA LEU A 16 -0.55 0.45 -15.78
C LEU A 16 0.28 0.44 -17.07
N THR A 17 1.07 -0.60 -17.25
CA THR A 17 1.81 -0.83 -18.50
C THR A 17 1.45 -2.19 -19.08
N LEU A 18 1.77 -2.40 -20.36
CA LEU A 18 1.57 -3.69 -21.02
C LEU A 18 2.30 -4.84 -20.30
N MET A 19 3.43 -4.54 -19.64
CA MET A 19 4.31 -5.54 -19.02
C MET A 19 4.11 -5.74 -17.52
N GLY A 20 3.38 -4.84 -16.84
CA GLY A 20 3.38 -4.78 -15.38
C GLY A 20 2.71 -3.56 -14.78
N ASN A 21 2.61 -3.57 -13.45
CA ASN A 21 2.24 -2.40 -12.66
C ASN A 21 3.51 -1.64 -12.29
N ARG A 22 3.53 -0.33 -12.52
CA ARG A 22 4.57 0.56 -12.02
C ARG A 22 3.99 1.45 -10.95
N TYR A 23 4.78 1.68 -9.90
CA TYR A 23 4.45 2.57 -8.82
C TYR A 23 5.54 3.63 -8.72
N VAL A 24 5.13 4.89 -8.69
CA VAL A 24 6.00 6.03 -8.42
C VAL A 24 5.53 6.65 -7.11
N VAL A 25 6.45 6.80 -6.16
CA VAL A 25 6.17 7.48 -4.90
C VAL A 25 6.90 8.81 -4.90
N THR A 26 6.15 9.89 -4.73
CA THR A 26 6.68 11.23 -4.58
C THR A 26 6.36 11.81 -3.22
N VAL A 27 7.15 12.77 -2.76
CA VAL A 27 6.72 13.65 -1.66
C VAL A 27 5.50 14.43 -2.12
N ALA A 28 4.50 14.59 -1.25
CA ALA A 28 3.39 15.48 -1.53
C ALA A 28 3.75 16.90 -1.08
N GLU A 29 3.65 17.86 -1.99
CA GLU A 29 3.81 19.27 -1.66
C GLU A 29 2.62 19.78 -0.81
N PRO A 30 2.76 20.92 -0.11
CA PRO A 30 1.68 21.48 0.70
C PRO A 30 0.37 21.74 -0.05
N ASP A 31 0.46 22.01 -1.36
CA ASP A 31 -0.68 22.20 -2.27
C ASP A 31 -1.28 20.87 -2.79
N GLY A 32 -0.71 19.73 -2.41
CA GLY A 32 -1.13 18.39 -2.84
C GLY A 32 -0.63 17.98 -4.23
N SER A 33 0.31 18.73 -4.81
CA SER A 33 1.01 18.37 -6.04
C SER A 33 2.16 17.39 -5.78
N GLU A 34 2.71 16.85 -6.88
CA GLU A 34 3.83 15.90 -6.85
C GLU A 34 5.16 16.64 -6.70
N GLY A 35 5.90 16.32 -5.65
CA GLY A 35 7.27 16.77 -5.45
C GLY A 35 8.30 15.74 -5.92
N GLU A 36 9.41 15.66 -5.19
CA GLU A 36 10.53 14.76 -5.49
C GLU A 36 10.12 13.28 -5.49
N VAL A 37 10.63 12.51 -6.46
CA VAL A 37 10.51 11.05 -6.49
C VAL A 37 11.40 10.45 -5.42
N VAL A 38 10.79 9.70 -4.50
CA VAL A 38 11.49 9.06 -3.37
C VAL A 38 11.53 7.54 -3.48
N ALA A 39 10.65 6.95 -4.28
CA ALA A 39 10.70 5.53 -4.57
C ALA A 39 10.05 5.19 -5.91
N PHE A 40 10.56 4.15 -6.55
CA PHE A 40 10.03 3.57 -7.79
C PHE A 40 9.93 2.06 -7.65
N ALA A 41 8.79 1.46 -7.97
CA ALA A 41 8.63 0.01 -8.02
C ALA A 41 8.03 -0.44 -9.34
N GLU A 42 8.50 -1.59 -9.85
CA GLU A 42 7.94 -2.23 -11.04
C GLU A 42 7.65 -3.69 -10.74
N GLN A 43 6.38 -4.06 -10.88
CA GLN A 43 5.88 -5.42 -10.73
C GLN A 43 5.59 -5.99 -12.12
N LYS A 44 6.45 -6.89 -12.59
CA LYS A 44 6.25 -7.59 -13.87
C LYS A 44 5.08 -8.57 -13.75
N ARG A 45 4.23 -8.66 -14.77
CA ARG A 45 3.09 -9.62 -14.80
C ARG A 45 3.51 -11.09 -14.70
N LEU A 46 4.70 -11.42 -15.21
CA LEU A 46 5.26 -12.78 -15.27
C LEU A 46 6.19 -13.13 -14.10
N ALA A 47 6.57 -12.16 -13.27
CA ALA A 47 7.34 -12.45 -12.06
C ALA A 47 6.36 -12.96 -11.00
N PHE A 48 6.62 -14.15 -10.46
CA PHE A 48 5.85 -14.72 -9.36
C PHE A 48 5.66 -13.67 -8.24
N ARG A 49 4.47 -13.68 -7.63
CA ARG A 49 3.86 -12.65 -6.77
C ARG A 49 4.55 -12.47 -5.40
N GLU A 50 5.82 -12.86 -5.33
CA GLU A 50 6.55 -13.11 -4.11
C GLU A 50 7.37 -11.92 -3.64
N ARG A 51 7.80 -11.02 -4.53
CA ARG A 51 8.64 -9.88 -4.15
C ARG A 51 8.38 -8.65 -5.02
N VAL A 52 8.28 -7.49 -4.37
CA VAL A 52 8.29 -6.18 -5.02
C VAL A 52 9.48 -5.39 -4.50
N THR A 53 10.31 -4.91 -5.42
CA THR A 53 11.52 -4.13 -5.10
C THR A 53 11.27 -2.67 -5.42
N PHE A 54 11.65 -1.82 -4.48
CA PHE A 54 11.59 -0.37 -4.57
C PHE A 54 13.00 0.15 -4.77
N TYR A 55 13.15 0.99 -5.77
CA TYR A 55 14.39 1.65 -6.15
C TYR A 55 14.29 3.13 -5.80
N THR A 56 15.43 3.82 -5.71
CA THR A 56 15.47 5.28 -5.52
C THR A 56 14.81 6.04 -6.66
N ASP A 57 14.88 5.49 -7.87
CA ASP A 57 14.41 6.10 -9.12
C ASP A 57 14.12 5.03 -10.18
N ASP A 58 13.72 5.46 -11.37
CA ASP A 58 13.35 4.61 -12.49
C ASP A 58 14.55 3.97 -13.23
N SER A 59 15.79 4.38 -12.94
CA SER A 59 17.01 3.73 -13.45
C SER A 59 17.18 2.32 -12.90
N ARG A 60 16.56 2.03 -11.74
CA ARG A 60 16.61 0.74 -11.02
C ARG A 60 18.02 0.30 -10.66
N ARG A 61 18.95 1.25 -10.48
CA ARG A 61 20.34 0.96 -10.11
C ARG A 61 20.53 0.77 -8.62
N GLN A 62 19.78 1.49 -7.80
CA GLN A 62 19.90 1.46 -6.35
C GLN A 62 18.59 0.99 -5.73
N VAL A 63 18.66 -0.14 -5.02
CA VAL A 63 17.54 -0.64 -4.22
C VAL A 63 17.41 0.21 -2.96
N LEU A 64 16.20 0.65 -2.67
CA LEU A 64 15.86 1.37 -1.44
C LEU A 64 15.33 0.41 -0.38
N PHE A 65 14.37 -0.43 -0.76
CA PHE A 65 13.80 -1.49 0.07
C PHE A 65 13.04 -2.50 -0.81
N ALA A 66 12.54 -3.58 -0.21
CA ALA A 66 11.64 -4.50 -0.87
C ALA A 66 10.61 -5.02 0.12
N PHE A 67 9.50 -5.56 -0.39
CA PHE A 67 8.68 -6.46 0.40
C PHE A 67 8.58 -7.82 -0.28
N LYS A 68 8.51 -8.89 0.51
CA LYS A 68 8.38 -10.26 0.02
C LYS A 68 7.38 -11.09 0.81
N ALA A 69 6.62 -11.94 0.15
CA ALA A 69 5.72 -12.89 0.79
C ALA A 69 6.54 -13.93 1.58
N ARG A 70 6.09 -14.28 2.79
CA ARG A 70 6.73 -15.32 3.61
C ARG A 70 6.55 -16.73 3.06
N GLN A 71 5.36 -17.02 2.51
CA GLN A 71 5.07 -18.29 1.88
C GLN A 71 4.22 -18.07 0.62
N VAL A 72 4.52 -18.83 -0.44
CA VAL A 72 3.87 -18.72 -1.76
C VAL A 72 2.40 -19.14 -1.72
N LEU A 73 2.04 -20.01 -0.78
CA LEU A 73 0.70 -20.59 -0.59
C LEU A 73 -0.05 -20.00 0.62
N ASP A 74 0.43 -18.89 1.19
CA ASP A 74 -0.13 -18.35 2.43
C ASP A 74 -1.54 -17.78 2.21
N VAL A 75 -2.54 -18.52 2.68
CA VAL A 75 -3.93 -18.05 2.78
C VAL A 75 -4.03 -16.86 3.75
N GLY A 76 -3.00 -16.61 4.56
CA GLY A 76 -2.79 -15.47 5.45
C GLY A 76 -1.75 -14.44 4.98
N ALA A 77 -1.44 -14.41 3.68
CA ALA A 77 -0.47 -13.55 2.97
C ALA A 77 0.24 -12.50 3.83
N THR A 78 1.29 -12.93 4.54
CA THR A 78 2.19 -12.07 5.29
C THR A 78 3.38 -11.69 4.43
N TYR A 79 3.73 -10.40 4.43
CA TYR A 79 4.82 -9.82 3.65
C TYR A 79 5.83 -9.15 4.57
N ASP A 80 7.08 -9.59 4.51
CA ASP A 80 8.19 -8.93 5.19
C ASP A 80 8.70 -7.77 4.35
N VAL A 81 8.94 -6.64 5.00
CA VAL A 81 9.58 -5.46 4.41
C VAL A 81 11.03 -5.40 4.87
N THR A 82 11.95 -5.33 3.91
CA THR A 82 13.39 -5.33 4.16
C THR A 82 14.08 -4.14 3.53
N ASP A 83 15.14 -3.63 4.15
CA ASP A 83 15.99 -2.63 3.53
C ASP A 83 16.84 -3.20 2.38
N ALA A 84 17.70 -2.37 1.78
CA ALA A 84 18.59 -2.76 0.69
C ALA A 84 19.64 -3.82 1.10
N SER A 85 19.94 -3.95 2.39
CA SER A 85 20.85 -4.96 2.96
C SER A 85 20.11 -6.21 3.45
N GLU A 86 18.82 -6.32 3.13
CA GLU A 86 17.91 -7.39 3.57
C GLU A 86 17.61 -7.43 5.07
N ASN A 87 17.94 -6.37 5.83
CA ASN A 87 17.52 -6.28 7.22
C ASN A 87 16.01 -6.03 7.30
N VAL A 88 15.33 -6.71 8.23
CA VAL A 88 13.89 -6.57 8.40
C VAL A 88 13.56 -5.20 9.00
N ILE A 89 12.75 -4.43 8.27
CA ILE A 89 12.16 -3.18 8.72
C ILE A 89 10.84 -3.47 9.45
N GLY A 90 10.07 -4.44 8.97
CA GLY A 90 8.76 -4.77 9.51
C GLY A 90 8.01 -5.74 8.60
N LEU A 91 6.70 -5.83 8.79
CA LEU A 91 5.83 -6.65 7.97
C LEU A 91 4.44 -6.05 7.85
N PHE A 92 3.72 -6.50 6.82
CA PHE A 92 2.27 -6.32 6.74
C PHE A 92 1.57 -7.63 6.37
N ARG A 93 0.32 -7.80 6.82
CA ARG A 93 -0.49 -8.97 6.50
C ARG A 93 -1.97 -8.63 6.40
N LYS A 94 -2.69 -9.34 5.53
CA LYS A 94 -4.15 -9.25 5.43
C LYS A 94 -4.78 -10.18 6.47
N ASN A 95 -5.74 -9.69 7.26
CA ASN A 95 -6.52 -10.55 8.15
C ASN A 95 -7.74 -11.09 7.43
N PHE A 96 -7.67 -12.33 6.95
CA PHE A 96 -8.73 -12.94 6.14
C PHE A 96 -10.01 -13.22 6.93
N ALA A 97 -9.92 -13.60 8.21
CA ALA A 97 -11.07 -13.86 9.06
C ALA A 97 -11.92 -12.59 9.29
N ALA A 98 -11.28 -11.44 9.54
CA ALA A 98 -11.96 -10.14 9.65
C ALA A 98 -12.35 -9.55 8.27
N SER A 99 -11.63 -9.92 7.20
CA SER A 99 -11.84 -9.39 5.84
C SER A 99 -13.09 -9.91 5.13
N LEU A 100 -13.83 -10.85 5.72
CA LEU A 100 -15.13 -11.27 5.19
C LEU A 100 -16.17 -10.14 5.20
N LEU A 101 -16.09 -9.23 6.18
CA LEU A 101 -16.99 -8.07 6.31
C LEU A 101 -16.30 -6.75 5.94
N ARG A 102 -15.03 -6.58 6.29
CA ARG A 102 -14.26 -5.33 6.08
C ARG A 102 -12.79 -5.65 5.89
N SER A 103 -12.21 -5.27 4.75
CA SER A 103 -10.79 -5.46 4.48
C SER A 103 -9.95 -4.91 5.63
N THR A 104 -9.21 -5.79 6.30
CA THR A 104 -8.40 -5.45 7.47
C THR A 104 -6.97 -5.89 7.23
N TRP A 105 -6.04 -4.97 7.44
CA TRP A 105 -4.59 -5.19 7.33
C TRP A 105 -3.93 -4.95 8.67
N HIS A 106 -2.83 -5.65 8.94
CA HIS A 106 -1.98 -5.40 10.09
C HIS A 106 -0.61 -4.96 9.61
N LEU A 107 -0.05 -3.95 10.28
CA LEU A 107 1.26 -3.40 10.03
C LEU A 107 2.07 -3.49 11.33
N GLN A 108 3.21 -4.17 11.26
CA GLN A 108 4.07 -4.40 12.42
C GLN A 108 5.50 -3.95 12.11
N GLN A 109 6.09 -3.23 13.06
CA GLN A 109 7.48 -2.81 13.05
C GLN A 109 8.15 -3.29 14.34
N PRO A 110 9.40 -3.81 14.29
CA PRO A 110 10.13 -4.20 15.49
C PRO A 110 10.20 -3.05 16.50
N GLY A 111 9.87 -3.32 17.76
CA GLY A 111 9.88 -2.33 18.83
C GLY A 111 8.69 -1.36 18.86
N ALA A 112 7.72 -1.50 17.95
CA ALA A 112 6.49 -0.70 17.92
C ALA A 112 5.24 -1.55 18.17
N VAL A 113 4.16 -0.90 18.60
CA VAL A 113 2.83 -1.52 18.73
C VAL A 113 2.27 -1.82 17.34
N GLU A 114 1.73 -3.04 17.15
CA GLU A 114 1.05 -3.43 15.90
C GLU A 114 -0.12 -2.49 15.62
N SER A 115 -0.22 -2.01 14.38
CA SER A 115 -1.32 -1.17 13.93
C SER A 115 -2.23 -1.92 12.97
N ALA A 116 -3.54 -1.68 13.08
CA ALA A 116 -4.55 -2.31 12.26
C ALA A 116 -5.18 -1.29 11.29
N GLY A 117 -5.01 -1.54 10.00
CA GLY A 117 -5.62 -0.81 8.90
C GLY A 117 -7.02 -1.31 8.60
N LYS A 118 -8.02 -0.41 8.64
CA LYS A 118 -9.41 -0.75 8.28
C LYS A 118 -9.97 0.22 7.25
N GLU A 119 -10.76 -0.29 6.31
CA GLU A 119 -11.42 0.52 5.27
C GLU A 119 -12.43 1.51 5.89
N ARG A 120 -12.22 2.83 5.81
CA ARG A 120 -12.96 3.87 6.54
C ARG A 120 -14.49 3.76 6.38
N ASN A 121 -14.98 3.47 5.17
CA ASN A 121 -16.41 3.45 4.89
C ASN A 121 -16.95 2.01 4.75
N MET A 122 -17.57 1.52 5.83
CA MET A 122 -18.21 0.21 5.86
C MET A 122 -19.38 0.09 4.87
N PHE A 123 -20.12 1.17 4.62
CA PHE A 123 -21.24 1.18 3.66
C PHE A 123 -20.76 0.97 2.22
N VAL A 124 -19.63 1.59 1.85
CA VAL A 124 -18.97 1.38 0.55
C VAL A 124 -18.48 -0.06 0.40
N ALA A 125 -17.90 -0.63 1.47
CA ALA A 125 -17.47 -2.03 1.46
C ALA A 125 -18.64 -3.00 1.22
N VAL A 126 -19.79 -2.76 1.86
CA VAL A 126 -21.02 -3.54 1.63
C VAL A 126 -21.57 -3.32 0.23
N LEU A 127 -21.66 -2.07 -0.25
CA LEU A 127 -22.20 -1.75 -1.57
C LEU A 127 -21.38 -2.41 -2.69
N ARG A 128 -20.05 -2.45 -2.57
CA ARG A 128 -19.18 -3.17 -3.51
C ARG A 128 -19.51 -4.66 -3.58
N ARG A 129 -19.74 -5.28 -2.41
CA ARG A 129 -20.05 -6.71 -2.36
C ARG A 129 -21.41 -7.01 -2.99
N VAL A 130 -22.40 -6.14 -2.75
CA VAL A 130 -23.70 -6.21 -3.42
C VAL A 130 -23.53 -5.99 -4.93
N TRP A 131 -22.71 -5.02 -5.34
CA TRP A 131 -22.41 -4.74 -6.75
C TRP A 131 -21.84 -5.95 -7.49
N ASN A 132 -20.95 -6.71 -6.85
CA ASN A 132 -20.34 -7.92 -7.41
C ASN A 132 -21.27 -9.15 -7.49
N VAL A 133 -22.48 -9.10 -6.89
CA VAL A 133 -23.46 -10.20 -6.94
C VAL A 133 -24.70 -9.86 -7.77
N ILE A 134 -24.84 -8.61 -8.22
CA ILE A 134 -25.93 -8.20 -9.11
C ILE A 134 -25.60 -8.71 -10.52
N PRO A 135 -26.50 -9.47 -11.19
CA PRO A 135 -26.28 -9.86 -12.57
C PRO A 135 -26.24 -8.61 -13.47
N PHE A 136 -25.40 -8.64 -14.51
CA PHE A 136 -25.22 -7.55 -15.49
C PHE A 136 -24.44 -6.30 -15.00
N THR A 137 -23.74 -6.34 -13.86
CA THR A 137 -22.81 -5.25 -13.44
C THR A 137 -21.35 -5.53 -13.79
N ASP A 138 -21.03 -6.69 -14.38
CA ASP A 138 -19.65 -7.12 -14.71
C ASP A 138 -18.88 -6.13 -15.61
N TRP A 139 -19.61 -5.34 -16.41
CA TRP A 139 -19.05 -4.34 -17.34
C TRP A 139 -18.89 -2.94 -16.71
N LEU A 140 -19.45 -2.71 -15.51
CA LEU A 140 -19.45 -1.41 -14.86
C LEU A 140 -18.57 -1.48 -13.58
N PRO A 141 -17.32 -0.98 -13.63
CA PRO A 141 -16.40 -1.08 -12.50
C PRO A 141 -16.91 -0.24 -11.33
N PHE A 142 -16.90 -0.81 -10.12
CA PHE A 142 -17.24 -0.08 -8.90
C PHE A 142 -16.14 0.96 -8.60
N ALA A 143 -16.39 2.21 -9.00
CA ALA A 143 -15.41 3.29 -9.01
C ALA A 143 -15.31 4.09 -7.70
N TRP A 144 -15.72 3.52 -6.56
CA TRP A 144 -15.67 4.26 -5.29
C TRP A 144 -14.25 4.24 -4.69
N PRO A 145 -13.69 5.40 -4.28
CA PRO A 145 -12.36 5.48 -3.69
C PRO A 145 -12.30 4.79 -2.31
N TYR A 146 -11.30 3.95 -2.11
CA TYR A 146 -11.05 3.31 -0.81
C TYR A 146 -10.14 4.19 0.03
N HIS A 147 -10.48 4.27 1.31
CA HIS A 147 -9.72 4.98 2.33
C HIS A 147 -9.40 3.98 3.44
N PHE A 148 -8.14 3.88 3.84
CA PHE A 148 -7.69 3.01 4.92
C PHE A 148 -7.08 3.84 6.04
N ASP A 149 -7.51 3.58 7.26
CA ASP A 149 -6.96 4.19 8.46
C ASP A 149 -6.29 3.10 9.29
N PHE A 150 -5.01 3.29 9.62
CA PHE A 150 -4.23 2.39 10.46
C PHE A 150 -4.13 2.97 11.86
N THR A 151 -4.56 2.21 12.86
CA THR A 151 -4.52 2.64 14.27
C THR A 151 -3.74 1.66 15.13
N ALA A 152 -2.97 2.18 16.08
CA ALA A 152 -2.35 1.43 17.17
C ALA A 152 -3.09 1.78 18.47
N GLY A 153 -4.01 0.92 18.90
CA GLY A 153 -5.02 1.28 19.89
C GLY A 153 -5.93 2.40 19.36
N ASP A 154 -6.09 3.46 20.15
CA ASP A 154 -6.91 4.64 19.80
C ASP A 154 -6.15 5.71 19.00
N ARG A 155 -4.86 5.49 18.73
CA ARG A 155 -4.01 6.44 18.02
C ARG A 155 -3.95 6.11 16.54
N GLU A 156 -4.30 7.07 15.69
CA GLU A 156 -4.07 6.96 14.25
C GLU A 156 -2.57 7.08 13.94
N VAL A 157 -2.09 6.19 13.08
CA VAL A 157 -0.67 5.99 12.78
C VAL A 157 -0.36 6.43 11.35
N MET A 158 -1.19 5.99 10.40
CA MET A 158 -1.13 6.39 9.00
C MET A 158 -2.50 6.21 8.33
N SER A 159 -2.73 6.91 7.22
CA SER A 159 -3.86 6.64 6.34
C SER A 159 -3.45 6.57 4.87
N VAL A 160 -4.21 5.81 4.09
CA VAL A 160 -4.04 5.67 2.64
C VAL A 160 -5.37 6.03 1.98
N ASN A 161 -5.39 7.13 1.24
CA ASN A 161 -6.60 7.71 0.66
C ASN A 161 -6.50 7.74 -0.86
N LYS A 162 -7.39 7.02 -1.55
CA LYS A 162 -7.46 7.10 -3.03
C LYS A 162 -7.96 8.48 -3.46
N ARG A 163 -7.23 9.16 -4.35
CA ARG A 163 -7.68 10.38 -5.02
C ARG A 163 -8.70 10.04 -6.08
N PHE A 164 -9.76 10.84 -6.17
CA PHE A 164 -10.69 10.76 -7.29
C PHE A 164 -10.04 11.36 -8.55
N GLY A 165 -10.07 10.62 -9.66
CA GLY A 165 -9.50 11.09 -10.93
C GLY A 165 -9.30 9.97 -11.95
N LEU A 166 -8.87 10.34 -13.16
CA LEU A 166 -8.61 9.41 -14.27
C LEU A 166 -7.37 8.52 -14.05
N ARG A 167 -6.49 8.91 -13.12
CA ARG A 167 -5.25 8.17 -12.79
C ARG A 167 -5.36 7.63 -11.37
N ASP A 168 -4.95 6.38 -11.19
CA ASP A 168 -4.85 5.76 -9.87
C ASP A 168 -3.72 6.40 -9.07
N SER A 169 -4.11 7.21 -8.10
CA SER A 169 -3.20 7.90 -7.17
C SER A 169 -3.74 7.82 -5.75
N TYR A 170 -2.86 7.53 -4.81
CA TYR A 170 -3.16 7.42 -3.40
C TYR A 170 -2.33 8.43 -2.61
N VAL A 171 -2.97 9.11 -1.65
CA VAL A 171 -2.29 9.94 -0.66
C VAL A 171 -1.98 9.05 0.54
N LEU A 172 -0.70 8.94 0.87
CA LEU A 172 -0.22 8.28 2.08
C LEU A 172 0.15 9.37 3.10
N ASP A 173 -0.63 9.46 4.17
CA ASP A 173 -0.36 10.31 5.33
C ASP A 173 0.20 9.45 6.46
N ILE A 174 1.37 9.81 6.99
CA ILE A 174 2.04 9.14 8.10
C ILE A 174 2.05 10.12 9.27
N LEU A 175 1.17 9.89 10.24
CA LEU A 175 0.97 10.75 11.39
C LEU A 175 1.98 10.44 12.50
N SER A 176 2.36 9.17 12.64
CA SER A 176 3.30 8.73 13.68
C SER A 176 4.75 8.89 13.21
N PRO A 177 5.59 9.65 13.93
CA PRO A 177 7.00 9.81 13.56
C PRO A 177 7.79 8.49 13.65
N ASP A 178 7.36 7.55 14.47
CA ASP A 178 8.05 6.28 14.70
C ASP A 178 7.88 5.25 13.58
N VAL A 179 6.96 5.47 12.63
CA VAL A 179 6.73 4.53 11.52
C VAL A 179 7.79 4.74 10.44
N ASP A 180 8.49 3.67 10.07
CA ASP A 180 9.40 3.72 8.95
C ASP A 180 8.63 4.00 7.66
N ARG A 181 9.03 5.05 6.95
CA ARG A 181 8.38 5.50 5.71
C ARG A 181 8.40 4.42 4.64
N ARG A 182 9.43 3.57 4.62
CA ARG A 182 9.54 2.43 3.69
C ARG A 182 8.48 1.37 3.99
N LEU A 183 8.21 1.09 5.27
CA LEU A 183 7.14 0.17 5.68
C LEU A 183 5.76 0.71 5.30
N ALA A 184 5.51 2.00 5.54
CA ALA A 184 4.25 2.65 5.15
C ALA A 184 4.04 2.67 3.62
N MET A 185 5.09 2.99 2.85
CA MET A 185 5.07 2.93 1.37
C MET A 185 4.83 1.51 0.85
N ALA A 186 5.50 0.51 1.45
CA ALA A 186 5.29 -0.90 1.13
C ALA A 186 3.82 -1.30 1.33
N GLN A 187 3.23 -0.93 2.47
CA GLN A 187 1.84 -1.19 2.77
C GLN A 187 0.89 -0.48 1.78
N ALA A 188 1.15 0.78 1.44
CA ALA A 188 0.32 1.53 0.48
C ALA A 188 0.30 0.88 -0.92
N VAL A 189 1.47 0.48 -1.43
CA VAL A 189 1.56 -0.27 -2.69
C VAL A 189 0.97 -1.68 -2.55
N GLY A 190 1.16 -2.33 -1.41
CA GLY A 190 0.58 -3.64 -1.10
C GLY A 190 -0.95 -3.62 -1.11
N LEU A 191 -1.59 -2.55 -0.59
CA LEU A 191 -3.05 -2.37 -0.66
C LEU A 191 -3.51 -2.42 -2.12
N ASP A 192 -2.93 -1.62 -3.00
CA ASP A 192 -3.33 -1.58 -4.41
C ASP A 192 -3.03 -2.90 -5.16
N ALA A 193 -1.81 -3.39 -5.03
CA ALA A 193 -1.32 -4.55 -5.76
C ALA A 193 -1.98 -5.88 -5.33
N LEU A 194 -2.50 -5.95 -4.09
CA LEU A 194 -3.00 -7.19 -3.49
C LEU A 194 -4.50 -7.15 -3.14
N GLN A 195 -5.13 -5.97 -2.97
CA GLN A 195 -6.56 -5.88 -2.60
C GLN A 195 -7.51 -6.02 -3.80
N SER A 196 -7.07 -5.69 -5.02
CA SER A 196 -7.88 -5.77 -6.24
C SER A 196 -8.21 -7.22 -6.69
N ARG A 197 -8.13 -8.19 -5.76
CA ARG A 197 -8.29 -9.63 -5.98
C ARG A 197 -9.21 -10.24 -4.94
#